data_AF-A0A0G4E4X4-F1
#
_entry.id   AF-A0A0G4E4X4-F1
#
_cell.length_a   1.000
_cell.length_b   1.000
_cell.length_c   1.000
_cell.angle_alpha   90.00
_cell.angle_beta   90.00
_cell.angle_gamma   90.00
#
_symmetry.space_group_name_H-M   'P 1'
#
loop_
_entity.id
_entity.type
_entity.pdbx_description
1 polymer ?
#
loop_
_entity_poly.entity_id
_entity_poly.type
_entity_poly.pdbx_seq_one_letter_code
_entity_poly.pdbx_strand_id
1 'polypeptide(L)'
;MNACVIKLDHKRLYAELPPSLVLDLLSDVVTRYEGLFTFCEPHYPDGQPELLFKALASGYGLSPCDEAVRIETIDLRAVRVSPKLAPDDQWKDVFVGRILAATFASTINRP
;
A
#
# COMPACT_ATOMS: atom_id res chain seq x y z
N MET A 1 6.40 -4.55 -21.20
CA MET A 1 5.01 -4.26 -20.79
C MET A 1 5.08 -3.88 -19.32
N ASN A 2 4.80 -2.63 -18.97
CA ASN A 2 5.11 -2.05 -17.65
C ASN A 2 3.83 -1.71 -16.89
N ALA A 3 2.91 -2.67 -16.79
CA ALA A 3 1.68 -2.50 -16.03
C ALA A 3 1.43 -3.75 -15.21
N CYS A 4 0.77 -3.58 -14.08
CA CYS A 4 0.35 -4.68 -13.24
C CYS A 4 -1.05 -4.43 -12.67
N VAL A 5 -1.66 -5.49 -12.18
CA VAL A 5 -2.94 -5.44 -11.47
C VAL A 5 -2.67 -5.71 -9.99
N ILE A 6 -3.20 -4.87 -9.12
CA ILE A 6 -3.12 -5.06 -7.67
C ILE A 6 -4.47 -5.58 -7.22
N LYS A 7 -4.49 -6.74 -6.56
CA LYS A 7 -5.70 -7.44 -6.13
C LYS A 7 -5.80 -7.48 -4.61
N LEU A 8 -7.01 -7.24 -4.11
CA LEU A 8 -7.41 -7.53 -2.74
C LEU A 8 -8.79 -8.20 -2.77
N ASP A 9 -8.83 -9.51 -2.48
CA ASP A 9 -10.03 -10.33 -2.57
C ASP A 9 -10.71 -10.21 -3.95
N HIS A 10 -11.89 -9.59 -4.02
CA HIS A 10 -12.64 -9.36 -5.25
C HIS A 10 -12.37 -7.98 -5.89
N LYS A 11 -11.60 -7.12 -5.23
CA LYS A 11 -11.27 -5.77 -5.72
C LYS A 11 -9.96 -5.79 -6.48
N ARG A 12 -9.86 -4.96 -7.52
CA ARG A 12 -8.66 -4.84 -8.36
C ARG A 12 -8.40 -3.37 -8.68
N LEU A 13 -7.12 -3.02 -8.75
CA LEU A 13 -6.63 -1.73 -9.19
C LEU A 13 -5.65 -1.94 -10.35
N TYR A 14 -5.73 -1.10 -11.36
CA TYR A 14 -4.76 -1.07 -12.44
C TYR A 14 -3.64 -0.08 -12.13
N ALA A 15 -2.39 -0.51 -12.33
CA ALA A 15 -1.20 0.32 -12.18
C ALA A 15 -0.42 0.33 -13.49
N GLU A 16 -0.14 1.51 -14.04
CA GLU A 16 0.80 1.73 -15.15
C GLU A 16 2.26 1.70 -14.68
N LEU A 17 2.56 0.75 -13.79
CA LEU A 17 3.88 0.52 -13.24
C LEU A 17 4.22 -0.97 -13.34
N PRO A 18 5.49 -1.32 -13.56
CA PRO A 18 5.93 -2.69 -13.46
C PRO A 18 5.74 -3.20 -12.01
N PRO A 19 5.51 -4.50 -11.82
CA PRO A 19 5.27 -5.09 -10.50
C PRO A 19 6.34 -4.75 -9.45
N SER A 20 7.61 -4.68 -9.86
CA SER A 20 8.72 -4.34 -8.98
C SER A 20 8.61 -2.93 -8.38
N LEU A 21 8.20 -1.94 -9.18
CA LEU A 21 7.98 -0.58 -8.69
C LEU A 21 6.73 -0.47 -7.82
N VAL A 22 5.71 -1.28 -8.08
CA VAL A 22 4.54 -1.35 -7.20
C VAL A 22 4.90 -1.98 -5.86
N LEU A 23 5.75 -3.02 -5.84
CA LEU A 23 6.24 -3.61 -4.58
C LEU A 23 7.11 -2.62 -3.79
N ASP A 24 7.95 -1.82 -4.45
CA ASP A 24 8.70 -0.75 -3.80
C ASP A 24 7.78 0.35 -3.23
N LEU A 25 6.76 0.76 -3.99
CA LEU A 25 5.73 1.68 -3.52
C LEU A 25 4.99 1.16 -2.29
N LEU A 26 4.57 -0.10 -2.31
CA LEU A 26 3.92 -0.76 -1.17
C LEU A 26 4.84 -0.77 0.05
N SER A 27 6.12 -1.07 -0.15
CA SER A 27 7.14 -1.07 0.92
C SER A 27 7.33 0.34 1.50
N ASP A 28 7.28 1.38 0.66
CA ASP A 28 7.31 2.79 1.07
C ASP A 28 6.12 3.17 1.96
N VAL A 29 4.92 2.74 1.57
CA VAL A 29 3.70 2.97 2.35
C VAL A 29 3.80 2.31 3.72
N VAL A 30 4.33 1.08 3.79
CA VAL A 30 4.60 0.38 5.07
C VAL A 30 5.62 1.16 5.91
N THR A 31 6.78 1.53 5.34
CA THR A 31 7.80 2.30 6.06
C THR A 31 7.26 3.60 6.63
N ARG A 32 6.43 4.34 5.87
CA ARG A 32 5.80 5.57 6.36
C ARG A 32 4.78 5.31 7.45
N TYR A 33 3.98 4.25 7.33
CA TYR A 33 3.03 3.86 8.36
C TYR A 33 3.74 3.52 9.67
N GLU A 34 4.77 2.68 9.60
CA GLU A 34 5.59 2.31 10.75
C GLU A 34 6.29 3.51 11.37
N GLY A 35 6.82 4.44 10.55
CA GLY A 35 7.43 5.68 11.03
C GLY A 35 6.50 6.63 11.78
N LEU A 36 5.17 6.45 11.70
CA LEU A 36 4.20 7.22 12.50
C LEU A 36 4.11 6.71 13.96
N PHE A 37 4.51 5.48 14.23
CA PHE A 37 4.56 4.95 15.58
C PHE A 37 5.89 5.35 16.24
N THR A 38 5.85 6.34 17.13
CA THR A 38 7.04 6.86 17.80
C THR A 38 7.39 6.15 19.11
N PHE A 39 6.55 5.22 19.59
CA PHE A 39 6.61 4.70 20.98
C PHE A 39 6.66 3.17 21.12
N CYS A 40 6.44 2.38 20.06
CA CYS A 40 6.55 0.92 20.05
C CYS A 40 7.35 0.48 18.83
N GLU A 41 7.96 -0.72 18.85
CA GLU A 41 8.46 -1.37 17.63
C GLU A 41 7.29 -1.48 16.65
N PRO A 42 7.21 -0.62 15.63
CA PRO A 42 6.07 -0.63 14.74
C PRO A 42 6.26 -1.86 13.88
N HIS A 43 5.42 -2.85 14.09
CA HIS A 43 5.25 -3.88 13.11
C HIS A 43 3.94 -3.60 12.41
N TYR A 44 4.01 -3.21 11.14
CA TYR A 44 2.85 -3.31 10.26
C TYR A 44 2.35 -4.76 10.35
N PRO A 45 1.16 -4.99 10.93
CA PRO A 45 0.74 -6.35 11.20
C PRO A 45 0.58 -7.07 9.86
N ASP A 46 1.21 -8.24 9.75
CA ASP A 46 0.95 -9.19 8.67
C ASP A 46 -0.57 -9.33 8.54
N GLY A 47 -1.18 -8.73 7.51
CA GLY A 47 -2.63 -8.75 7.32
C GLY A 47 -3.41 -7.43 7.42
N GLN A 48 -2.81 -6.26 7.17
CA GLN A 48 -3.58 -5.04 6.83
C GLN A 48 -3.58 -4.68 5.31
N PRO A 49 -3.76 -5.63 4.37
CA PRO A 49 -3.73 -5.31 2.95
C PRO A 49 -4.80 -4.29 2.53
N GLU A 50 -5.85 -4.11 3.32
CA GLU A 50 -6.86 -3.07 3.16
C GLU A 50 -6.26 -1.66 3.26
N LEU A 51 -5.29 -1.44 4.15
CA LEU A 51 -4.60 -0.15 4.27
C LEU A 51 -3.81 0.16 2.99
N LEU A 52 -3.04 -0.82 2.52
CA LEU A 52 -2.26 -0.70 1.29
C LEU A 52 -3.18 -0.46 0.09
N PHE A 53 -4.26 -1.23 -0.02
CA PHE A 53 -5.26 -1.04 -1.07
C PHE A 53 -5.91 0.35 -1.02
N LYS A 54 -6.25 0.84 0.18
CA LYS A 54 -6.83 2.18 0.36
C LYS A 54 -5.83 3.28 0.02
N ALA A 55 -4.57 3.13 0.41
CA ALA A 55 -3.50 4.07 0.07
C ALA A 55 -3.32 4.16 -1.45
N LEU A 56 -3.35 3.03 -2.16
CA LEU A 56 -3.26 2.99 -3.62
C LEU A 56 -4.49 3.59 -4.30
N ALA A 57 -5.70 3.20 -3.90
CA ALA A 57 -6.93 3.66 -4.54
C ALA A 57 -7.23 5.14 -4.24
N SER A 58 -7.15 5.54 -2.98
CA SER A 58 -7.58 6.87 -2.52
C SER A 58 -6.44 7.87 -2.34
N GLY A 59 -5.22 7.39 -2.15
CA GLY A 59 -4.03 8.24 -2.02
C GLY A 59 -3.38 8.47 -3.38
N TYR A 60 -2.90 7.40 -4.01
CA TYR A 60 -2.25 7.47 -5.33
C TYR A 60 -3.24 7.52 -6.51
N GLY A 61 -4.54 7.36 -6.27
CA GLY A 61 -5.57 7.53 -7.30
C GLY A 61 -5.62 6.43 -8.35
N LEU A 62 -5.19 5.20 -8.02
CA LEU A 62 -5.24 4.09 -8.96
C LEU A 62 -6.68 3.72 -9.32
N SER A 63 -6.93 3.50 -10.60
CA SER A 63 -8.25 3.19 -11.14
C SER A 63 -8.65 1.73 -10.88
N PRO A 64 -9.91 1.45 -10.50
CA PRO A 64 -10.42 0.09 -10.44
C PRO A 64 -10.50 -0.54 -11.84
N CYS A 65 -10.36 -1.87 -11.91
CA CYS A 65 -10.47 -2.61 -13.18
C CYS A 65 -11.20 -3.94 -13.04
N ASP A 66 -11.90 -4.37 -14.09
CA ASP A 66 -12.73 -5.58 -14.08
C ASP A 66 -12.06 -6.80 -14.74
N GLU A 67 -11.09 -6.60 -15.65
CA GLU A 67 -10.40 -7.66 -16.38
C GLU A 67 -8.88 -7.67 -16.13
N ALA A 68 -8.32 -8.86 -15.92
CA ALA A 68 -6.88 -9.10 -15.83
C ALA A 68 -6.49 -10.29 -16.70
N VAL A 69 -6.75 -10.22 -18.01
CA VAL A 69 -6.25 -11.23 -18.95
C VAL A 69 -4.89 -10.77 -19.47
N ARG A 70 -3.82 -11.50 -19.11
CA ARG A 70 -2.41 -11.31 -19.54
C ARG A 70 -1.58 -10.22 -18.85
N ILE A 71 -2.05 -9.64 -17.75
CA ILE A 71 -1.27 -8.67 -16.96
C ILE A 71 -0.86 -9.32 -15.62
N GLU A 72 0.38 -9.12 -15.21
CA GLU A 72 0.89 -9.67 -13.95
C GLU A 72 0.11 -9.10 -12.76
N THR A 73 -0.26 -9.97 -11.82
CA THR A 73 -1.13 -9.63 -10.70
C THR A 73 -0.39 -9.76 -9.37
N ILE A 74 -0.35 -8.67 -8.62
CA ILE A 74 0.11 -8.62 -7.23
C ILE A 74 -1.10 -8.85 -6.33
N ASP A 75 -1.19 -10.03 -5.70
CA ASP A 75 -2.23 -10.33 -4.71
C ASP A 75 -1.77 -9.90 -3.32
N LEU A 76 -2.39 -8.86 -2.77
CA LEU A 76 -2.05 -8.31 -1.46
C LEU A 76 -2.33 -9.29 -0.30
N ARG A 77 -3.16 -10.32 -0.51
CA ARG A 77 -3.36 -11.39 0.50
C ARG A 77 -2.23 -12.41 0.50
N ALA A 78 -1.53 -12.58 -0.62
CA ALA A 78 -0.46 -13.56 -0.78
C ALA A 78 0.94 -12.96 -0.61
N VAL A 79 1.08 -11.65 -0.86
CA VAL A 79 2.37 -10.96 -0.79
C VAL A 79 2.63 -10.43 0.62
N ARG A 80 3.79 -10.81 1.18
CA ARG A 80 4.31 -10.19 2.40
C ARG A 80 5.13 -8.96 2.02
N VAL A 81 4.61 -7.77 2.33
CA VAL A 81 5.30 -6.49 2.11
C VAL A 81 6.12 -6.16 3.35
N SER A 82 7.43 -6.01 3.19
CA SER A 82 8.34 -5.62 4.27
C SER A 82 8.67 -4.12 4.16
N PRO A 83 8.86 -3.42 5.28
CA PRO A 83 9.38 -2.06 5.25
C PRO A 83 10.79 -2.03 4.65
N LYS A 84 11.14 -0.90 4.06
CA LYS A 84 12.51 -0.53 3.72
C LYS A 84 13.14 0.37 4.79
N LEU A 85 14.45 0.55 4.70
CA LEU A 85 15.27 1.29 5.68
C LEU A 85 14.82 2.74 5.88
N ALA A 86 14.36 3.41 4.82
CA ALA A 86 13.92 4.80 4.87
C ALA A 86 12.85 5.04 3.78
N PRO A 87 11.89 5.96 4.02
CA PRO A 87 10.94 6.37 3.00
C PRO A 87 11.68 7.04 1.84
N ASP A 88 11.15 6.85 0.63
CA ASP A 88 11.68 7.37 -0.62
C ASP A 88 10.87 8.58 -1.07
N ASP A 89 11.55 9.69 -1.31
CA ASP A 89 10.91 10.94 -1.71
C ASP A 89 10.17 10.83 -3.05
N GLN A 90 10.50 9.86 -3.92
CA GLN A 90 9.81 9.66 -5.19
C GLN A 90 8.32 9.30 -5.02
N TRP A 91 7.96 8.66 -3.91
CA TRP A 91 6.60 8.19 -3.62
C TRP A 91 5.82 9.10 -2.68
N LYS A 92 6.37 10.27 -2.35
CA LYS A 92 5.77 11.19 -1.39
C LYS A 92 4.46 11.75 -1.92
N ASP A 93 3.35 11.33 -1.32
CA ASP A 93 2.02 11.84 -1.63
C ASP A 93 1.30 12.33 -0.36
N VAL A 94 0.70 13.52 -0.45
CA VAL A 94 0.04 14.19 0.69
C VAL A 94 -1.24 13.46 1.10
N PHE A 95 -2.01 12.92 0.15
CA PHE A 95 -3.24 12.20 0.43
C PHE A 95 -2.96 10.83 1.06
N VAL A 96 -1.92 10.14 0.60
CA VAL A 96 -1.40 8.92 1.23
C VAL A 96 -0.99 9.20 2.66
N GLY A 97 -0.22 10.26 2.91
CA GLY A 97 0.16 10.68 4.26
C GLY A 97 -1.04 10.90 5.19
N ARG A 98 -2.12 11.51 4.68
CA ARG A 98 -3.37 11.70 5.44
C ARG A 98 -4.09 10.37 5.73
N ILE A 99 -4.14 9.46 4.77
CA ILE A 99 -4.76 8.13 4.95
C ILE A 99 -4.00 7.34 6.02
N LEU A 100 -2.67 7.37 5.98
CA LEU A 100 -1.82 6.70 6.96
C LEU A 100 -2.00 7.30 8.36
N ALA A 101 -1.96 8.63 8.50
CA ALA A 101 -2.18 9.31 9.77
C ALA A 101 -3.58 9.06 10.36
N ALA A 102 -4.62 9.06 9.53
CA ALA A 102 -5.98 8.76 9.97
C ALA A 102 -6.12 7.29 10.42
N THR A 103 -5.49 6.36 9.70
CA THR A 103 -5.49 4.94 10.07
C THR A 103 -4.76 4.74 11.40
N PHE A 104 -3.59 5.37 11.56
CA PHE A 104 -2.85 5.38 12.82
C PHE A 104 -3.67 5.94 14.01
N ALA A 105 -4.31 7.10 13.84
CA ALA A 105 -5.16 7.68 14.88
C ALA A 105 -6.32 6.74 15.27
N SER A 106 -6.85 5.98 14.32
CA SER A 106 -7.89 4.99 14.59
C SER A 106 -7.39 3.77 15.40
N THR A 107 -6.11 3.43 15.29
CA THR A 107 -5.51 2.33 16.07
C THR A 107 -5.24 2.71 17.52
N ILE A 108 -4.95 3.98 17.81
CA ILE A 108 -4.78 4.49 19.18
C ILE A 108 -6.12 4.55 19.93
N ASN A 109 -7.20 4.91 19.23
CA ASN A 109 -8.52 5.14 19.83
C ASN A 109 -9.40 3.88 19.91
N ARG A 110 -8.82 2.67 19.73
CA ARG A 110 -9.55 1.44 20.01
C ARG A 110 -9.47 1.16 21.52
N PRO A 111 -10.60 1.14 22.25
CA PRO A 111 -10.62 0.81 23.68
C PRO A 111 -10.19 -0.63 23.94
#